data_AF-A0A972TK97-F1
#
_entry.id   AF-A0A972TK97-F1
#
_cell.length_a   1.000
_cell.length_b   1.000
_cell.length_c   1.000
_cell.angle_alpha   90.00
_cell.angle_beta   90.00
_cell.angle_gamma   90.00
#
_symmetry.space_group_name_H-M   'P 1'
#
loop_
_entity.id
_entity.type
_entity.pdbx_description
1 polymer ?
#
loop_
_entity_poly.entity_id
_entity_poly.type
_entity_poly.pdbx_seq_one_letter_code
_entity_poly.pdbx_strand_id
1 'polypeptide(L)'
;MKAFRGHPSIFASDRREEKQAELEVKRLTLKFGGITALNEIDLSVSTGELVAIIGPNGAGKTSLLNCITGYYNAQEGQIFFNGDEVTNLSTHHLTKIGIGRTYQNIELFPGMTVLSNMLLARHVHCNYNVGWASLYSKSVRNEEVHHREVLEELIDFLEMQSLRKQLVGSLPYGMRKRVELGRALALEPKLLVLDEPFAGMTLEEKEDMVRFLVELNEAWNQTMLLVEHDMSVVMSISKRIMVLDFGVKIAEGSPDFVQNHPQVIKAYLGDTSKID
;
A
#
# COMPACT_ATOMS: atom_id res chain seq x y z
N MET A 1 -23.64 10.38 8.42
CA MET A 1 -24.28 10.42 7.08
C MET A 1 -23.60 9.35 6.26
N LYS A 2 -24.18 8.14 6.12
CA LYS A 2 -23.60 7.11 5.24
C LYS A 2 -23.82 7.59 3.81
N ALA A 3 -22.81 8.24 3.22
CA ALA A 3 -22.79 8.45 1.79
C ALA A 3 -22.96 7.06 1.17
N PHE A 4 -23.93 6.94 0.27
CA PHE A 4 -24.15 5.74 -0.51
C PHE A 4 -22.95 5.62 -1.47
N ARG A 5 -21.81 5.15 -0.96
CA ARG A 5 -20.61 4.88 -1.75
C ARG A 5 -20.79 3.50 -2.36
N GLY A 6 -20.57 3.40 -3.67
CA GLY A 6 -20.56 2.10 -4.33
C GLY A 6 -19.58 1.18 -3.62
N HIS A 7 -20.04 0.01 -3.19
CA HIS A 7 -19.16 -1.07 -2.75
C HIS A 7 -18.59 -1.72 -4.02
N PRO A 8 -17.30 -1.55 -4.35
CA PRO A 8 -16.76 -2.13 -5.57
C PRO A 8 -16.92 -3.65 -5.53
N SER A 9 -17.36 -4.21 -6.64
CA SER A 9 -17.63 -5.64 -6.83
C SER A 9 -16.41 -6.51 -6.52
N ILE A 10 -15.21 -5.99 -6.77
CA ILE A 10 -13.94 -6.66 -6.44
C ILE A 10 -13.72 -6.91 -4.95
N PHE A 11 -14.40 -6.15 -4.07
CA PHE A 11 -14.34 -6.36 -2.63
C PHE A 11 -15.50 -7.22 -2.11
N ALA A 12 -16.48 -7.56 -2.96
CA ALA A 12 -17.76 -8.14 -2.55
C ALA A 12 -17.68 -9.64 -2.26
N SER A 13 -16.53 -10.30 -2.49
CA SER A 13 -16.38 -11.70 -2.15
C SER A 13 -16.25 -11.89 -0.63
N ASP A 14 -17.14 -12.70 -0.06
CA ASP A 14 -17.12 -13.09 1.36
C ASP A 14 -16.22 -14.31 1.62
N ARG A 15 -15.57 -14.86 0.59
CA ARG A 15 -14.72 -16.03 0.73
C ARG A 15 -13.39 -15.66 1.38
N ARG A 16 -13.19 -16.12 2.62
CA ARG A 16 -11.96 -15.87 3.40
C ARG A 16 -10.67 -16.25 2.65
N GLU A 17 -10.67 -17.33 1.87
CA GLU A 17 -9.49 -17.77 1.10
C GLU A 17 -9.08 -16.77 0.01
N GLU A 18 -10.05 -16.07 -0.60
CA GLU A 18 -9.79 -15.07 -1.63
C GLU A 18 -9.18 -13.79 -1.02
N LYS A 19 -9.52 -13.47 0.23
CA LYS A 19 -9.03 -12.30 0.98
C LYS A 19 -7.81 -12.55 1.86
N GLN A 20 -7.36 -13.81 1.99
CA GLN A 20 -6.23 -14.17 2.85
C GLN A 20 -4.96 -13.40 2.45
N ALA A 21 -4.34 -12.72 3.40
CA ALA A 21 -3.15 -11.89 3.18
C ALA A 21 -2.23 -11.91 4.39
N GLU A 22 -1.83 -13.10 4.82
CA GLU A 22 -0.89 -13.30 5.92
C GLU A 22 0.52 -13.01 5.45
N LEU A 23 1.13 -11.92 5.93
CA LEU A 23 2.54 -11.62 5.69
C LEU A 23 3.35 -11.99 6.94
N GLU A 24 4.45 -12.71 6.75
CA GLU A 24 5.40 -13.01 7.82
C GLU A 24 6.83 -12.75 7.34
N VAL A 25 7.51 -11.82 7.99
CA VAL A 25 8.92 -11.48 7.78
C VAL A 25 9.69 -12.01 8.99
N LYS A 26 10.71 -12.84 8.75
CA LYS A 26 11.53 -13.48 9.79
C LYS A 26 12.99 -13.08 9.68
N ARG A 27 13.50 -12.42 10.72
CA ARG A 27 14.91 -12.03 10.88
C ARG A 27 15.53 -11.46 9.61
N LEU A 28 14.80 -10.57 8.93
CA LEU A 28 15.21 -10.04 7.63
C LEU A 28 16.37 -9.06 7.81
N THR A 29 17.46 -9.33 7.11
CA THR A 29 18.67 -8.49 7.13
C THR A 29 19.00 -8.02 5.72
N LEU A 30 19.13 -6.71 5.57
CA LEU A 30 19.48 -6.04 4.32
C LEU A 30 20.73 -5.19 4.53
N LYS A 31 21.73 -5.42 3.70
CA LYS A 31 23.03 -4.74 3.71
C LYS A 31 23.27 -4.06 2.36
N PHE A 32 23.78 -2.82 2.41
CA PHE A 32 24.28 -2.06 1.25
C PHE A 32 25.76 -1.78 1.44
N GLY A 33 26.61 -2.58 0.80
CA GLY A 33 28.06 -2.50 1.02
C GLY A 33 28.39 -2.72 2.51
N GLY A 34 28.96 -1.71 3.15
CA GLY A 34 29.30 -1.74 4.59
C GLY A 34 28.19 -1.31 5.55
N ILE A 35 27.01 -0.92 5.06
CA ILE A 35 25.91 -0.40 5.88
C ILE A 35 24.82 -1.46 6.02
N THR A 36 24.47 -1.82 7.24
CA THR A 36 23.28 -2.66 7.52
C THR A 36 22.04 -1.76 7.59
N ALA A 37 21.20 -1.82 6.57
CA ALA A 37 19.98 -1.02 6.48
C ALA A 37 18.79 -1.64 7.22
N LEU A 38 18.76 -2.97 7.33
CA LEU A 38 17.83 -3.73 8.16
C LEU A 38 18.61 -4.82 8.87
N ASN A 39 18.37 -5.02 10.15
CA ASN A 39 19.06 -5.99 10.98
C ASN A 39 18.04 -6.86 11.74
N GLU A 40 17.93 -8.12 11.33
CA GLU A 40 17.08 -9.13 11.95
C GLU A 40 15.63 -8.66 12.19
N ILE A 41 15.02 -8.06 11.17
CA ILE A 41 13.66 -7.54 11.29
C ILE A 41 12.62 -8.66 11.27
N ASP A 42 11.78 -8.70 12.30
CA ASP A 42 10.57 -9.52 12.34
C ASP A 42 9.32 -8.63 12.21
N LEU A 43 8.38 -9.02 11.35
CA LEU A 43 7.08 -8.37 11.16
C LEU A 43 6.04 -9.41 10.77
N SER A 44 4.84 -9.30 11.31
CA SER A 44 3.68 -10.07 10.85
C SER A 44 2.55 -9.12 10.49
N VAL A 45 1.74 -9.44 9.48
CA VAL A 45 0.49 -8.74 9.16
C VAL A 45 -0.58 -9.79 8.96
N SER A 46 -1.66 -9.70 9.75
CA SER A 46 -2.77 -10.63 9.66
C SER A 46 -3.81 -10.14 8.64
N THR A 47 -4.60 -11.07 8.10
CA THR A 47 -5.68 -10.73 7.16
C THR A 47 -6.67 -9.73 7.78
N GLY A 48 -6.94 -8.63 7.08
CA GLY A 48 -7.83 -7.55 7.52
C GLY A 48 -7.17 -6.56 8.50
N GLU A 49 -5.89 -6.72 8.79
CA GLU A 49 -5.16 -5.83 9.67
C GLU A 49 -4.62 -4.60 8.92
N LEU A 50 -4.62 -3.45 9.60
CA LEU A 50 -3.85 -2.27 9.20
C LEU A 50 -2.68 -2.13 10.18
N VAL A 51 -1.49 -2.49 9.71
CA VAL A 51 -0.23 -2.31 10.45
C VAL A 51 0.50 -1.10 9.90
N ALA A 52 0.92 -0.20 10.78
CA ALA A 52 1.78 0.92 10.41
C ALA A 52 3.24 0.67 10.83
N ILE A 53 4.17 1.07 9.97
CA ILE A 53 5.59 1.14 10.24
C ILE A 53 5.98 2.60 10.30
N ILE A 54 6.48 3.03 11.47
CA ILE A 54 6.98 4.37 11.70
C ILE A 54 8.45 4.35 12.09
N GLY A 55 9.08 5.51 12.13
CA GLY A 55 10.47 5.69 12.50
C GLY A 55 11.04 6.99 11.93
N PRO A 56 12.19 7.47 12.43
CA PRO A 56 12.90 8.61 11.86
C PRO A 56 13.30 8.40 10.38
N ASN A 57 13.73 9.48 9.74
CA ASN A 57 14.30 9.39 8.39
C ASN A 57 15.59 8.55 8.42
N GLY A 58 15.72 7.61 7.48
CA GLY A 58 16.84 6.67 7.47
C GLY A 58 16.68 5.45 8.39
N ALA A 59 15.56 5.30 9.09
CA ALA A 59 15.33 4.15 9.99
C ALA A 59 15.19 2.79 9.29
N GLY A 60 15.08 2.74 7.95
CA GLY A 60 14.93 1.49 7.18
C GLY A 60 13.49 1.17 6.72
N LYS A 61 12.51 2.05 6.97
CA LYS A 61 11.08 1.84 6.58
C LYS A 61 10.90 1.48 5.09
N THR A 62 11.39 2.34 4.20
CA THR A 62 11.31 2.12 2.75
C THR A 62 12.13 0.90 2.32
N SER A 63 13.27 0.64 2.97
CA SER A 63 14.08 -0.56 2.72
C SER A 63 13.31 -1.84 3.02
N LEU A 64 12.54 -1.87 4.12
CA LEU A 64 11.68 -3.00 4.49
C LEU A 64 10.57 -3.20 3.45
N LEU A 65 9.86 -2.14 3.06
CA LEU A 65 8.84 -2.24 2.00
C LEU A 65 9.44 -2.72 0.68
N ASN A 66 10.62 -2.24 0.30
CA ASN A 66 11.31 -2.67 -0.91
C ASN A 66 11.67 -4.16 -0.89
N CYS A 67 11.99 -4.73 0.28
CA CYS A 67 12.19 -6.18 0.39
C CYS A 67 10.86 -6.94 0.25
N ILE A 68 9.81 -6.47 0.93
CA ILE A 68 8.46 -7.08 0.88
C ILE A 68 7.89 -7.05 -0.54
N THR A 69 8.20 -6.02 -1.33
CA THR A 69 7.73 -5.89 -2.72
C THR A 69 8.76 -6.30 -3.78
N GLY A 70 9.84 -6.99 -3.39
CA GLY A 70 10.81 -7.60 -4.31
C GLY A 70 11.67 -6.61 -5.11
N TYR A 71 11.79 -5.36 -4.65
CA TYR A 71 12.68 -4.35 -5.24
C TYR A 71 14.10 -4.48 -4.71
N TYR A 72 14.26 -4.87 -3.44
CA TYR A 72 15.53 -5.22 -2.84
C TYR A 72 15.55 -6.71 -2.46
N ASN A 73 16.73 -7.32 -2.61
CA ASN A 73 16.96 -8.68 -2.19
C ASN A 73 17.70 -8.67 -0.85
N ALA A 74 17.07 -9.21 0.19
CA ALA A 74 17.69 -9.38 1.49
C ALA A 74 18.75 -10.49 1.45
N GLN A 75 19.84 -10.32 2.20
CA GLN A 75 20.91 -11.31 2.25
C GLN A 75 20.63 -12.44 3.25
N GLU A 76 19.85 -12.15 4.29
CA GLU A 76 19.49 -13.13 5.32
C GLU A 76 18.02 -12.92 5.74
N GLY A 77 17.42 -13.96 6.33
CA GLY A 77 16.02 -13.98 6.70
C GLY A 77 15.10 -14.43 5.57
N GLN A 78 13.80 -14.49 5.87
CA GLN A 78 12.79 -15.03 4.96
C GLN A 78 11.50 -14.20 5.01
N ILE A 79 10.80 -14.16 3.88
CA ILE A 79 9.47 -13.54 3.76
C ILE A 79 8.50 -14.60 3.29
N PHE A 80 7.40 -14.76 4.01
CA PHE A 80 6.30 -15.65 3.67
C PHE A 80 5.05 -14.84 3.39
N PHE A 81 4.29 -15.23 2.38
CA PHE A 81 2.97 -14.69 2.08
C PHE A 81 1.97 -15.82 1.91
N ASN A 82 0.92 -15.84 2.73
CA ASN A 82 -0.08 -16.91 2.78
C ASN A 82 0.53 -18.32 2.97
N GLY A 83 1.65 -18.41 3.70
CA GLY A 83 2.35 -19.65 3.97
C GLY A 83 3.41 -20.04 2.93
N ASP A 84 3.40 -19.42 1.75
CA ASP A 84 4.41 -19.64 0.72
C ASP A 84 5.62 -18.74 0.94
N GLU A 85 6.83 -19.27 0.79
CA GLU A 85 8.05 -18.45 0.82
C GLU A 85 8.16 -17.61 -0.45
N VAL A 86 8.23 -16.29 -0.28
CA VAL A 86 8.29 -15.30 -1.37
C VAL A 86 9.55 -14.45 -1.33
N THR A 87 10.53 -14.84 -0.50
CA THR A 87 11.82 -14.17 -0.37
C THR A 87 12.48 -13.95 -1.73
N ASN A 88 12.85 -12.70 -2.03
CA ASN A 88 13.56 -12.31 -3.26
C ASN A 88 12.83 -12.67 -4.58
N LEU A 89 11.51 -12.91 -4.55
CA LEU A 89 10.71 -12.98 -5.76
C LEU A 89 10.64 -11.62 -6.46
N SER A 90 10.52 -11.64 -7.80
CA SER A 90 10.41 -10.41 -8.58
C SER A 90 9.08 -9.69 -8.30
N THR A 91 9.10 -8.35 -8.38
CA THR A 91 7.91 -7.50 -8.13
C THR A 91 6.69 -7.93 -8.94
N HIS A 92 6.85 -8.35 -10.20
CA HIS A 92 5.73 -8.81 -11.02
C HIS A 92 5.13 -10.15 -10.54
N HIS A 93 5.96 -11.07 -9.99
CA HIS A 93 5.43 -12.28 -9.36
C HIS A 93 4.66 -11.96 -8.08
N LEU A 94 5.20 -11.07 -7.25
CA LEU A 94 4.54 -10.62 -6.01
C LEU A 94 3.20 -9.90 -6.30
N THR A 95 3.16 -9.10 -7.36
CA THR A 95 1.92 -8.45 -7.81
C THR A 95 0.87 -9.48 -8.20
N LYS A 96 1.25 -10.54 -8.93
CA LYS A 96 0.33 -11.61 -9.36
C LYS A 96 -0.24 -12.43 -8.20
N ILE A 97 0.51 -12.63 -7.13
CA ILE A 97 0.01 -13.35 -5.94
C ILE A 97 -0.80 -12.44 -5.00
N GLY A 98 -0.89 -11.13 -5.29
CA GLY A 98 -1.77 -10.19 -4.61
C GLY A 98 -1.09 -9.18 -3.70
N ILE A 99 0.21 -8.90 -3.86
CA ILE A 99 0.88 -7.80 -3.16
C ILE A 99 0.92 -6.56 -4.07
N GLY A 100 0.07 -5.57 -3.78
CA GLY A 100 0.04 -4.28 -4.48
C GLY A 100 0.72 -3.18 -3.67
N ARG A 101 1.27 -2.17 -4.36
CA ARG A 101 2.00 -1.06 -3.70
C ARG A 101 1.73 0.30 -4.33
N THR A 102 1.65 1.34 -3.49
CA THR A 102 1.82 2.75 -3.90
C THR A 102 3.27 3.19 -3.67
N TYR A 103 3.72 4.18 -4.43
CA TYR A 103 5.08 4.70 -4.31
C TYR A 103 5.10 6.06 -3.63
N GLN A 104 6.21 6.37 -2.97
CA GLN A 104 6.42 7.69 -2.37
C GLN A 104 6.29 8.80 -3.42
N ASN A 105 6.92 8.61 -4.58
CA ASN A 105 6.78 9.50 -5.73
C ASN A 105 5.62 9.05 -6.63
N ILE A 106 4.92 10.04 -7.20
CA ILE A 106 3.78 9.77 -8.08
C ILE A 106 4.30 9.23 -9.42
N GLU A 107 4.21 7.92 -9.59
CA GLU A 107 4.62 7.21 -10.81
C GLU A 107 3.45 7.09 -11.81
N LEU A 108 2.69 8.17 -12.02
CA LEU A 108 1.56 8.20 -12.96
C LEU A 108 1.98 8.73 -14.32
N PHE A 109 1.33 8.27 -15.39
CA PHE A 109 1.57 8.74 -16.76
C PHE A 109 0.83 10.07 -16.99
N PRO A 110 1.53 11.22 -17.03
CA PRO A 110 0.88 12.53 -17.00
C PRO A 110 0.10 12.85 -18.28
N GLY A 111 0.52 12.28 -19.42
CA GLY A 111 -0.13 12.44 -20.72
C GLY A 111 -1.35 11.52 -20.92
N MET A 112 -1.70 10.70 -19.94
CA MET A 112 -2.85 9.78 -19.99
C MET A 112 -3.97 10.25 -19.07
N THR A 113 -5.20 9.85 -19.39
CA THR A 113 -6.35 10.14 -18.54
C THR A 113 -6.28 9.39 -17.20
N VAL A 114 -7.05 9.82 -16.20
CA VAL A 114 -7.23 9.09 -14.93
C VAL A 114 -7.67 7.65 -15.19
N LEU A 115 -8.73 7.48 -15.97
CA LEU A 115 -9.26 6.15 -16.31
C LEU A 115 -8.20 5.28 -16.99
N SER A 116 -7.44 5.84 -17.94
CA SER A 116 -6.37 5.11 -18.63
C SER A 116 -5.22 4.73 -17.70
N ASN A 117 -4.84 5.59 -16.76
CA ASN A 117 -3.81 5.29 -15.76
C ASN A 117 -4.22 4.12 -14.85
N MET A 118 -5.47 4.08 -14.42
CA MET A 118 -5.99 2.99 -13.60
C MET A 118 -6.14 1.70 -14.40
N LEU A 119 -6.55 1.79 -15.67
CA LEU A 119 -6.68 0.62 -16.55
C LEU A 119 -5.37 -0.11 -16.77
N LEU A 120 -4.23 0.60 -16.80
CA LEU A 120 -2.91 -0.03 -16.91
C LEU A 120 -2.64 -1.04 -15.79
N ALA A 121 -3.15 -0.82 -14.57
CA ALA A 121 -2.99 -1.79 -13.49
C ALA A 121 -3.73 -3.10 -13.79
N ARG A 122 -4.86 -3.05 -14.48
CA ARG A 122 -5.69 -4.23 -14.78
C ARG A 122 -5.10 -5.18 -15.81
N HIS A 123 -3.95 -4.86 -16.43
CA HIS A 123 -3.30 -5.75 -17.40
C HIS A 123 -2.98 -7.14 -16.81
N VAL A 124 -2.79 -7.24 -15.49
CA VAL A 124 -2.55 -8.52 -14.80
C VAL A 124 -3.78 -9.44 -14.83
N HIS A 125 -4.96 -8.88 -15.06
CA HIS A 125 -6.25 -9.57 -15.13
C HIS A 125 -6.71 -9.84 -16.56
N CYS A 126 -5.97 -9.35 -17.57
CA CYS A 126 -6.24 -9.60 -18.97
C CYS A 126 -5.84 -11.03 -19.36
N ASN A 127 -6.82 -11.86 -19.71
CA ASN A 127 -6.65 -13.28 -20.02
C ASN A 127 -6.75 -13.62 -21.52
N TYR A 128 -6.77 -12.60 -22.39
CA TYR A 128 -6.82 -12.79 -23.84
C TYR A 128 -5.47 -12.50 -24.52
N ASN A 129 -5.22 -13.17 -25.64
CA ASN A 129 -4.00 -12.99 -26.44
C ASN A 129 -4.24 -12.01 -27.61
N VAL A 130 -3.15 -11.55 -28.24
CA VAL A 130 -3.20 -10.56 -29.34
C VAL A 130 -4.07 -11.01 -30.52
N GLY A 131 -4.12 -12.32 -30.80
CA GLY A 131 -4.97 -12.88 -31.85
C GLY A 131 -6.47 -12.74 -31.56
N TRP A 132 -6.89 -13.04 -30.33
CA TRP A 132 -8.28 -12.83 -29.92
C TRP A 132 -8.66 -11.35 -29.82
N ALA A 133 -7.69 -10.51 -29.42
CA ALA A 133 -7.86 -9.06 -29.36
C ALA A 133 -8.07 -8.45 -30.76
N SER A 134 -7.30 -8.89 -31.76
CA SER A 134 -7.39 -8.38 -33.13
C SER A 134 -8.70 -8.76 -33.82
N LEU A 135 -9.27 -9.93 -33.47
CA LEU A 135 -10.59 -10.36 -33.95
C LEU A 135 -11.76 -9.69 -33.20
N TYR A 136 -11.47 -8.88 -32.18
CA TYR A 136 -12.47 -8.22 -31.33
C TYR A 136 -13.60 -9.17 -30.91
N SER A 137 -13.20 -10.37 -30.46
CA SER A 137 -14.14 -11.43 -30.12
C SER A 137 -15.08 -11.01 -28.99
N LYS A 138 -16.26 -11.65 -28.90
CA LYS A 138 -17.24 -11.36 -27.83
C LYS A 138 -16.65 -11.52 -26.43
N SER A 139 -15.75 -12.48 -26.24
CA SER A 139 -15.06 -12.70 -24.95
C SER A 139 -14.21 -11.50 -24.56
N VAL A 140 -13.37 -11.01 -25.50
CA VAL A 140 -12.53 -9.82 -25.27
C VAL A 140 -13.37 -8.59 -24.96
N ARG A 141 -14.46 -8.38 -25.73
CA ARG A 141 -15.35 -7.24 -25.48
C ARG A 141 -16.00 -7.29 -24.09
N ASN A 142 -16.45 -8.46 -23.65
CA ASN A 142 -17.06 -8.62 -22.33
C ASN A 142 -16.04 -8.36 -21.21
N GLU A 143 -14.81 -8.83 -21.37
CA GLU A 143 -13.72 -8.63 -20.41
C GLU A 143 -13.30 -7.15 -20.32
N GLU A 144 -13.17 -6.47 -21.45
CA GLU A 144 -12.91 -5.02 -21.53
C GLU A 144 -14.02 -4.19 -20.86
N VAL A 145 -15.28 -4.59 -21.04
CA VAL A 145 -16.43 -3.95 -20.37
C VAL A 145 -16.33 -4.16 -18.86
N HIS A 146 -16.07 -5.39 -18.42
CA HIS A 146 -15.93 -5.71 -16.99
C HIS A 146 -14.79 -4.92 -16.33
N HIS A 147 -13.63 -4.80 -16.99
CA HIS A 147 -12.53 -3.96 -16.49
C HIS A 147 -12.96 -2.50 -16.32
N ARG A 148 -13.74 -1.94 -17.24
CA ARG A 148 -14.25 -0.57 -17.12
C ARG A 148 -15.27 -0.43 -16.00
N GLU A 149 -16.14 -1.41 -15.81
CA GLU A 149 -17.11 -1.42 -14.71
C GLU A 149 -16.40 -1.35 -13.35
N VAL A 150 -15.40 -2.21 -13.12
CA VAL A 150 -14.60 -2.18 -11.89
C VAL A 150 -13.91 -0.83 -11.67
N LEU A 151 -13.34 -0.24 -12.73
CA LEU A 151 -12.71 1.07 -12.61
C LEU A 151 -13.71 2.18 -12.30
N GLU A 152 -14.91 2.11 -12.86
CA GLU A 152 -15.98 3.07 -12.57
C GLU A 152 -16.44 2.97 -11.11
N GLU A 153 -16.54 1.77 -10.55
CA GLU A 153 -16.80 1.56 -9.12
C GLU A 153 -15.70 2.16 -8.24
N LEU A 154 -14.42 1.94 -8.59
CA LEU A 154 -13.29 2.53 -7.86
C LEU A 154 -13.25 4.06 -7.98
N ILE A 155 -13.57 4.60 -9.16
CA ILE A 155 -13.68 6.05 -9.39
C ILE A 155 -14.82 6.65 -8.58
N ASP A 156 -15.94 5.94 -8.44
CA ASP A 156 -17.07 6.34 -7.62
C ASP A 156 -16.69 6.38 -6.13
N PHE A 157 -16.07 5.29 -5.64
CA PHE A 157 -15.57 5.20 -4.26
C PHE A 157 -14.60 6.32 -3.91
N LEU A 158 -13.62 6.60 -4.79
CA LEU A 158 -12.61 7.63 -4.60
C LEU A 158 -13.12 9.05 -4.93
N GLU A 159 -14.40 9.20 -5.28
CA GLU A 159 -15.03 10.49 -5.55
C GLU A 159 -14.33 11.26 -6.70
N MET A 160 -13.90 10.53 -7.75
CA MET A 160 -13.15 11.06 -8.90
C MET A 160 -13.95 11.09 -10.21
N GLN A 161 -15.28 10.98 -10.14
CA GLN A 161 -16.17 10.84 -11.30
C GLN A 161 -15.97 11.97 -12.33
N SER A 162 -15.80 13.20 -11.87
CA SER A 162 -15.58 14.39 -12.72
C SER A 162 -14.20 14.42 -13.38
N LEU A 163 -13.22 13.72 -12.80
CA LEU A 163 -11.82 13.73 -13.22
C LEU A 163 -11.49 12.58 -14.19
N ARG A 164 -12.36 11.58 -14.34
CA ARG A 164 -12.06 10.31 -15.03
C ARG A 164 -11.44 10.46 -16.44
N LYS A 165 -11.85 11.48 -17.19
CA LYS A 165 -11.37 11.77 -18.56
C LYS A 165 -10.29 12.86 -18.63
N GLN A 166 -9.96 13.49 -17.50
CA GLN A 166 -8.92 14.50 -17.44
C GLN A 166 -7.54 13.85 -17.46
N LEU A 167 -6.56 14.57 -18.00
CA LEU A 167 -5.16 14.17 -17.96
C LEU A 167 -4.65 14.23 -16.53
N VAL A 168 -3.92 13.20 -16.09
CA VAL A 168 -3.38 13.17 -14.73
C VAL A 168 -2.40 14.32 -14.49
N GLY A 169 -1.64 14.73 -15.51
CA GLY A 169 -0.68 15.82 -15.42
C GLY A 169 -1.30 17.18 -15.09
N SER A 170 -2.60 17.39 -15.34
CA SER A 170 -3.29 18.65 -15.01
C SER A 170 -3.90 18.67 -13.61
N LEU A 171 -3.84 17.57 -12.86
CA LEU A 171 -4.49 17.46 -11.56
C LEU A 171 -3.63 18.04 -10.43
N PRO A 172 -4.26 18.63 -9.39
CA PRO A 172 -3.60 18.97 -8.13
C PRO A 172 -2.90 17.76 -7.51
N TYR A 173 -1.93 18.01 -6.64
CA TYR A 173 -1.08 16.96 -6.08
C TYR A 173 -1.88 15.90 -5.30
N GLY A 174 -2.76 16.28 -4.37
CA GLY A 174 -3.57 15.32 -3.62
C GLY A 174 -4.51 14.50 -4.50
N MET A 175 -5.05 15.08 -5.57
CA MET A 175 -5.83 14.33 -6.56
C MET A 175 -4.98 13.29 -7.30
N ARG A 176 -3.73 13.61 -7.64
CA ARG A 176 -2.81 12.63 -8.24
C ARG A 176 -2.49 11.49 -7.28
N LYS A 177 -2.29 11.77 -5.99
CA LYS A 177 -2.15 10.73 -4.96
C LYS A 177 -3.38 9.84 -4.84
N ARG A 178 -4.58 10.42 -4.96
CA ARG A 178 -5.84 9.66 -5.00
C ARG A 178 -5.94 8.74 -6.22
N VAL A 179 -5.50 9.20 -7.39
CA VAL A 179 -5.40 8.37 -8.61
C VAL A 179 -4.38 7.25 -8.45
N GLU A 180 -3.26 7.51 -7.76
CA GLU A 180 -2.27 6.48 -7.43
C GLU A 180 -2.87 5.38 -6.55
N LEU A 181 -3.63 5.73 -5.51
CA LEU A 181 -4.37 4.76 -4.71
C LEU A 181 -5.34 3.97 -5.59
N GLY A 182 -6.14 4.65 -6.42
CA GLY A 182 -7.08 3.99 -7.33
C GLY A 182 -6.41 2.99 -8.28
N ARG A 183 -5.23 3.34 -8.80
CA ARG A 183 -4.43 2.42 -9.63
C ARG A 183 -3.92 1.22 -8.83
N ALA A 184 -3.49 1.41 -7.59
CA ALA A 184 -3.08 0.30 -6.73
C ALA A 184 -4.25 -0.63 -6.39
N LEU A 185 -5.45 -0.08 -6.11
CA LEU A 185 -6.67 -0.85 -5.87
C LEU A 185 -7.13 -1.62 -7.11
N ALA A 186 -6.92 -1.05 -8.30
CA ALA A 186 -7.26 -1.71 -9.56
C ALA A 186 -6.44 -2.99 -9.83
N LEU A 187 -5.33 -3.22 -9.11
CA LEU A 187 -4.61 -4.49 -9.10
C LEU A 187 -5.38 -5.61 -8.36
N GLU A 188 -6.42 -5.27 -7.61
CA GLU A 188 -7.13 -6.18 -6.70
C GLU A 188 -6.16 -6.83 -5.68
N PRO A 189 -5.37 -6.03 -4.93
CA PRO A 189 -4.36 -6.56 -4.03
C PRO A 189 -4.98 -7.19 -2.79
N LYS A 190 -4.49 -8.38 -2.41
CA LYS A 190 -4.77 -9.01 -1.11
C LYS A 190 -4.09 -8.23 0.03
N LEU A 191 -2.83 -7.84 -0.18
CA LEU A 191 -2.07 -6.94 0.69
C LEU A 191 -1.79 -5.64 -0.05
N LEU A 192 -2.28 -4.53 0.49
CA LEU A 192 -2.02 -3.19 -0.03
C LEU A 192 -0.91 -2.51 0.79
N VAL A 193 0.23 -2.28 0.17
CA VAL A 193 1.38 -1.60 0.75
C VAL A 193 1.33 -0.11 0.38
N LEU A 194 1.36 0.75 1.39
CA LEU A 194 1.25 2.20 1.23
C LEU A 194 2.53 2.86 1.74
N ASP A 195 3.28 3.50 0.86
CA ASP A 195 4.54 4.18 1.19
C ASP A 195 4.36 5.70 1.18
N GLU A 196 4.24 6.30 2.36
CA GLU A 196 3.98 7.72 2.59
C GLU A 196 2.83 8.31 1.73
N PRO A 197 1.62 7.72 1.77
CA PRO A 197 0.51 8.19 0.94
C PRO A 197 0.07 9.63 1.24
N PHE A 198 0.40 10.20 2.41
CA PHE A 198 -0.03 11.53 2.84
C PHE A 198 1.00 12.65 2.57
N ALA A 199 2.20 12.31 2.11
CA ALA A 199 3.28 13.27 1.91
C ALA A 199 2.88 14.36 0.90
N GLY A 200 3.12 15.63 1.24
CA GLY A 200 2.86 16.77 0.35
C GLY A 200 1.39 17.17 0.17
N MET A 201 0.46 16.55 0.91
CA MET A 201 -0.98 16.85 0.87
C MET A 201 -1.38 17.93 1.87
N THR A 202 -2.43 18.69 1.55
CA THR A 202 -3.06 19.62 2.51
C THR A 202 -3.82 18.85 3.60
N LEU A 203 -4.19 19.50 4.70
CA LEU A 203 -4.94 18.86 5.79
C LEU A 203 -6.26 18.25 5.28
N GLU A 204 -7.02 19.00 4.49
CA GLU A 204 -8.31 18.55 3.92
C GLU A 204 -8.13 17.34 3.00
N GLU A 205 -7.08 17.35 2.16
CA GLU A 205 -6.73 16.22 1.31
C GLU A 205 -6.31 14.97 2.12
N LYS A 206 -5.56 15.17 3.22
CA LYS A 206 -5.18 14.07 4.13
C LYS A 206 -6.38 13.45 4.80
N GLU A 207 -7.32 14.25 5.30
CA GLU A 207 -8.55 13.77 5.95
C GLU A 207 -9.41 12.93 4.99
N ASP A 208 -9.53 13.38 3.73
CA ASP A 208 -10.17 12.59 2.68
C ASP A 208 -9.47 11.25 2.46
N MET A 209 -8.13 11.26 2.36
CA MET A 209 -7.37 10.02 2.17
C MET A 209 -7.48 9.06 3.35
N VAL A 210 -7.41 9.56 4.58
CA VAL A 210 -7.62 8.79 5.81
C VAL A 210 -8.98 8.12 5.76
N ARG A 211 -10.03 8.84 5.39
CA ARG A 211 -11.37 8.30 5.26
C ARG A 211 -11.45 7.12 4.29
N PHE A 212 -10.80 7.22 3.11
CA PHE A 212 -10.77 6.10 2.16
C PHE A 212 -10.03 4.88 2.71
N LEU A 213 -8.87 5.08 3.37
CA LEU A 213 -8.12 3.97 3.95
C LEU A 213 -8.87 3.29 5.11
N VAL A 214 -9.52 4.07 5.97
CA VAL A 214 -10.35 3.52 7.06
C VAL A 214 -11.52 2.72 6.47
N GLU A 215 -12.20 3.22 5.45
CA GLU A 215 -13.29 2.49 4.78
C GLU A 215 -12.80 1.19 4.14
N LEU A 216 -11.64 1.21 3.46
CA LEU A 216 -10.99 0.01 2.91
C LEU A 216 -10.73 -1.04 4.00
N ASN A 217 -10.19 -0.65 5.15
CA ASN A 217 -9.89 -1.59 6.24
C ASN A 217 -11.17 -2.09 6.92
N GLU A 218 -12.01 -1.18 7.41
CA GLU A 218 -13.10 -1.51 8.33
C GLU A 218 -14.32 -2.07 7.61
N ALA A 219 -14.67 -1.52 6.44
CA ALA A 219 -15.84 -1.95 5.70
C ALA A 219 -15.54 -3.16 4.80
N TRP A 220 -14.35 -3.20 4.18
CA TRP A 220 -14.04 -4.21 3.15
C TRP A 220 -13.00 -5.25 3.57
N ASN A 221 -12.48 -5.13 4.79
CA ASN A 221 -11.49 -6.03 5.37
C ASN A 221 -10.20 -6.10 4.53
N GLN A 222 -9.81 -4.98 3.90
CA GLN A 222 -8.55 -4.87 3.17
C GLN A 222 -7.38 -4.94 4.15
N THR A 223 -6.43 -5.83 3.86
CA THR A 223 -5.17 -5.92 4.60
C THR A 223 -4.20 -4.87 4.09
N MET A 224 -3.61 -4.12 5.01
CA MET A 224 -2.75 -2.97 4.68
C MET A 224 -1.49 -2.92 5.52
N LEU A 225 -0.40 -2.55 4.85
CA LEU A 225 0.86 -2.19 5.48
C LEU A 225 1.19 -0.74 5.11
N LEU A 226 1.20 0.15 6.10
CA LEU A 226 1.39 1.58 5.91
C LEU A 226 2.76 2.01 6.42
N VAL A 227 3.56 2.69 5.61
CA VAL A 227 4.72 3.45 6.08
C VAL A 227 4.34 4.92 6.12
N GLU A 228 4.50 5.54 7.29
CA GLU A 228 4.25 6.95 7.49
C GLU A 228 5.18 7.55 8.54
N HIS A 229 5.30 8.87 8.53
CA HIS A 229 6.03 9.62 9.56
C HIS A 229 5.12 10.59 10.35
N ASP A 230 3.91 10.87 9.84
CA ASP A 230 2.92 11.69 10.53
C ASP A 230 2.25 10.89 11.66
N MET A 231 2.69 11.10 12.90
CA MET A 231 2.19 10.36 14.06
C MET A 231 0.69 10.57 14.27
N SER A 232 0.16 11.76 14.02
CA SER A 232 -1.27 12.04 14.22
C SER A 232 -2.14 11.15 13.33
N VAL A 233 -1.74 10.98 12.07
CA VAL A 233 -2.44 10.13 11.12
C VAL A 233 -2.31 8.67 11.51
N VAL A 234 -1.09 8.21 11.79
CA VAL A 234 -0.82 6.80 12.13
C VAL A 234 -1.62 6.36 13.36
N MET A 235 -1.64 7.17 14.41
CA MET A 235 -2.38 6.88 15.64
C MET A 235 -3.89 6.83 15.40
N SER A 236 -4.40 7.58 14.42
CA SER A 236 -5.84 7.64 14.12
C SER A 236 -6.38 6.45 13.31
N ILE A 237 -5.53 5.76 12.53
CA ILE A 237 -5.97 4.70 11.60
C ILE A 237 -5.42 3.31 11.91
N SER A 238 -4.33 3.21 12.69
CA SER A 238 -3.60 1.94 12.84
C SER A 238 -3.94 1.24 14.14
N LYS A 239 -4.20 -0.07 14.06
CA LYS A 239 -4.43 -0.90 15.25
C LYS A 239 -3.13 -1.36 15.89
N ARG A 240 -2.11 -1.59 15.06
CA ARG A 240 -0.77 -1.99 15.48
C ARG A 240 0.27 -1.14 14.75
N ILE A 241 1.27 -0.70 15.49
CA ILE A 241 2.37 0.12 15.03
C ILE A 241 3.67 -0.60 15.36
N MET A 242 4.54 -0.72 14.36
CA MET A 242 5.93 -1.12 14.48
C MET A 242 6.81 0.12 14.33
N VAL A 243 7.77 0.29 15.23
CA VAL A 243 8.74 1.39 15.16
C VAL A 243 10.11 0.86 14.78
N LEU A 244 10.67 1.42 13.72
CA LEU A 244 12.03 1.20 13.27
C LEU A 244 12.92 2.37 13.67
N ASP A 245 14.13 2.06 14.10
CA ASP A 245 15.22 3.03 14.25
C ASP A 245 16.55 2.38 13.84
N PHE A 246 17.34 3.08 13.02
CA PHE A 246 18.60 2.59 12.44
C PHE A 246 18.58 1.11 11.97
N GLY A 247 17.49 0.70 11.29
CA GLY A 247 17.36 -0.63 10.74
C GLY A 247 17.00 -1.72 11.75
N VAL A 248 16.63 -1.36 12.98
CA VAL A 248 16.24 -2.28 14.05
C VAL A 248 14.81 -1.98 14.50
N LYS A 249 14.05 -3.03 14.85
CA LYS A 249 12.74 -2.89 15.48
C LYS A 249 12.91 -2.52 16.95
N ILE A 250 12.48 -1.32 17.34
CA ILE A 250 12.61 -0.83 18.72
C ILE A 250 11.34 -1.02 19.56
N ALA A 251 10.17 -1.05 18.92
CA ALA A 251 8.88 -1.25 19.59
C ALA A 251 7.84 -1.78 18.60
N GLU A 252 6.87 -2.53 19.11
CA GLU A 252 5.70 -2.98 18.37
C GLU A 252 4.51 -3.10 19.32
N GLY A 253 3.36 -2.52 18.97
CA GLY A 253 2.17 -2.58 19.83
C GLY A 253 1.05 -1.64 19.40
N SER A 254 0.13 -1.35 20.31
CA SER A 254 -0.95 -0.39 20.06
C SER A 254 -0.42 1.06 19.96
N PRO A 255 -1.18 1.97 19.33
CA PRO A 255 -0.92 3.41 19.37
C PRO A 255 -0.50 3.95 20.74
N ASP A 256 -1.30 3.66 21.77
CA ASP A 256 -1.05 4.12 23.15
C ASP A 256 0.25 3.55 23.73
N PHE A 257 0.57 2.29 23.44
CA PHE A 257 1.81 1.68 23.90
C PHE A 257 3.02 2.35 23.25
N VAL A 258 2.98 2.53 21.92
CA VAL A 258 4.07 3.11 21.15
C VAL A 258 4.33 4.57 21.52
N GLN A 259 3.27 5.36 21.72
CA GLN A 259 3.40 6.78 22.09
C GLN A 259 4.12 6.96 23.44
N ASN A 260 3.92 6.04 24.38
CA ASN A 260 4.52 6.09 25.70
C ASN A 260 5.85 5.31 25.80
N HIS A 261 6.32 4.69 24.71
CA HIS A 261 7.50 3.84 24.75
C HIS A 261 8.80 4.68 24.84
N PRO A 262 9.65 4.49 25.88
CA PRO A 262 10.81 5.36 26.12
C PRO A 262 11.79 5.45 24.94
N GLN A 263 12.05 4.33 24.26
CA GLN A 263 12.95 4.31 23.10
C GLN A 263 12.36 5.04 21.89
N VAL A 264 11.03 5.00 21.73
CA VAL A 264 10.35 5.71 20.63
C VAL A 264 10.43 7.20 20.88
N ILE A 265 10.14 7.64 22.11
CA ILE A 265 10.28 9.04 22.52
C ILE A 265 11.71 9.52 22.28
N LYS A 266 12.72 8.74 22.70
CA LYS A 266 14.14 9.05 22.49
C LYS A 266 14.51 9.16 21.01
N ALA A 267 14.04 8.24 20.17
CA ALA A 267 14.32 8.25 18.74
C ALA A 267 13.72 9.47 18.02
N TYR A 268 12.57 9.97 18.48
CA TYR A 268 11.86 11.10 17.86
C TYR A 268 12.21 12.49 18.45
N LEU A 269 12.50 12.58 19.74
CA LEU A 269 12.82 13.86 20.41
C LEU A 269 14.33 14.12 20.57
N GLY A 270 15.16 13.09 20.38
CA GLY A 270 16.58 13.14 20.73
C GLY A 270 16.82 13.16 22.24
N ASP A 271 18.07 12.95 22.65
CA ASP A 271 18.46 13.15 24.05
C ASP A 271 18.42 14.66 24.37
N THR A 272 17.30 15.15 24.91
CA THR A 272 17.23 16.47 25.55
C THR A 272 18.01 16.53 26.88
N SER A 273 18.67 15.42 27.25
CA SER A 273 19.51 15.32 28.45
C SER A 273 20.98 15.27 28.07
N LYS A 274 21.58 16.45 27.86
CA LYS A 274 22.95 16.83 28.25
C LYS A 274 23.33 18.20 27.67
N ILE A 275 22.99 19.25 28.42
CA ILE A 275 23.83 20.44 28.53
C ILE A 275 23.84 20.78 30.03
N ASP A 276 24.77 20.16 30.74
CA ASP A 276 25.31 20.65 32.02
C ASP A 276 26.82 20.81 31.84
#